data_AF-A0A928IKW6-F1
#
_entry.id   AF-A0A928IKW6-F1
#
_cell.length_a   1.000
_cell.length_b   1.000
_cell.length_c   1.000
_cell.angle_alpha   90.00
_cell.angle_beta   90.00
_cell.angle_gamma   90.00
#
_symmetry.space_group_name_H-M   'P 1'
#
loop_
_entity.id
_entity.type
_entity.pdbx_description
1 polymer ?
#
loop_
_entity_poly.entity_id
_entity_poly.type
_entity_poly.pdbx_seq_one_letter_code
_entity_poly.pdbx_strand_id
1 'polypeptide(L)'
;MKKVDKELYAELISGWIIGESAAKTYSGNYCTYFEEIDEKFDTELSEDAEMVEMIRYAIEAQGDIVCDVSVYNECFDVNLYTSFCPLLGEEA
;
A
#
# COMPACT_ATOMS: atom_id res chain seq x y z
N MET A 1 -0.63 -20.63 -4.19
CA MET A 1 -0.63 -20.17 -2.78
C MET A 1 -1.86 -20.69 -2.05
N LYS A 2 -1.81 -21.11 -0.78
CA LYS A 2 -3.03 -21.41 -0.01
C LYS A 2 -3.65 -20.11 0.49
N LYS A 3 -4.96 -20.11 0.79
CA LYS A 3 -5.68 -18.90 1.22
C LYS A 3 -5.09 -18.23 2.48
N VAL A 4 -4.72 -19.02 3.50
CA VAL A 4 -4.09 -18.51 4.73
C VAL A 4 -2.73 -17.85 4.43
N ASP A 5 -2.00 -18.35 3.45
CA ASP A 5 -0.71 -17.76 3.05
C ASP A 5 -0.91 -16.41 2.34
N LYS A 6 -2.00 -16.27 1.56
CA LYS A 6 -2.38 -14.99 0.92
C LYS A 6 -2.75 -13.92 1.95
N GLU A 7 -3.52 -14.28 2.99
CA GLU A 7 -3.92 -13.34 4.05
C GLU A 7 -2.68 -12.77 4.77
N LEU A 8 -1.74 -13.64 5.16
CA LEU A 8 -0.50 -13.22 5.80
C LEU A 8 0.38 -12.35 4.88
N TYR A 9 0.50 -12.72 3.60
CA TYR A 9 1.25 -11.91 2.64
C TYR A 9 0.58 -10.54 2.41
N ALA A 10 -0.75 -10.49 2.38
CA ALA A 10 -1.47 -9.24 2.17
C ALA A 10 -1.23 -8.27 3.34
N GLU A 11 -1.26 -8.77 4.58
CA GLU A 11 -0.91 -7.97 5.78
C GLU A 11 0.54 -7.48 5.76
N LEU A 12 1.48 -8.33 5.32
CA LEU A 12 2.88 -7.96 5.21
C LEU A 12 3.10 -6.86 4.16
N ILE A 13 2.51 -7.04 2.97
CA ILE A 13 2.60 -6.08 1.86
C ILE A 13 1.91 -4.77 2.24
N SER A 14 0.73 -4.79 2.86
CA SER A 14 0.02 -3.57 3.27
C SER A 14 0.84 -2.76 4.29
N GLY A 15 1.47 -3.42 5.26
CA GLY A 15 2.34 -2.77 6.23
C GLY A 15 3.54 -2.09 5.57
N TRP A 16 4.14 -2.75 4.57
CA TRP A 16 5.23 -2.15 3.79
C TRP A 16 4.77 -0.96 2.96
N ILE A 17 3.65 -1.07 2.24
CA ILE A 17 3.08 0.03 1.44
C ILE A 17 2.83 1.26 2.31
N ILE A 18 2.16 1.12 3.46
CA ILE A 18 1.87 2.25 4.35
C ILE A 18 3.17 2.90 4.86
N GLY A 19 4.17 2.09 5.21
CA GLY A 19 5.47 2.57 5.64
C GLY A 19 6.20 3.37 4.56
N GLU A 20 6.24 2.85 3.33
CA GLU A 20 6.84 3.56 2.19
C GLU A 20 6.09 4.84 1.87
N SER A 21 4.75 4.79 1.82
CA SER A 21 3.91 5.96 1.58
C SER A 21 4.20 7.06 2.61
N ALA A 22 4.29 6.71 3.89
CA ALA A 22 4.59 7.67 4.95
C ALA A 22 6.01 8.24 4.80
N ALA A 23 7.00 7.39 4.50
CA ALA A 23 8.39 7.79 4.40
C ALA A 23 8.70 8.69 3.19
N LYS A 24 7.90 8.61 2.12
CA LYS A 24 8.18 9.29 0.85
C LYS A 24 7.20 10.41 0.52
N THR A 25 6.04 10.48 1.18
CA THR A 25 5.03 11.48 0.83
C THR A 25 5.33 12.86 1.40
N TYR A 26 5.24 13.87 0.53
CA TYR A 26 5.32 15.29 0.88
C TYR A 26 3.93 15.94 0.99
N SER A 27 2.88 15.23 0.57
CA SER A 27 1.49 15.72 0.47
C SER A 27 0.50 14.93 1.32
N GLY A 28 0.94 13.81 1.90
CA GLY A 28 0.06 12.81 2.52
C GLY A 28 -0.49 11.77 1.55
N ASN A 29 -0.20 11.89 0.26
CA ASN A 29 -0.57 10.94 -0.78
C ASN A 29 0.66 10.27 -1.39
N TYR A 30 0.60 8.97 -1.65
CA TYR A 30 1.67 8.25 -2.34
C TYR A 30 1.14 7.01 -3.07
N CYS A 31 1.56 6.85 -4.32
CA CYS A 31 1.20 5.73 -5.19
C CYS A 31 2.36 4.73 -5.22
N THR A 32 2.10 3.52 -4.74
CA THR A 32 3.07 2.40 -4.77
C THR A 32 2.69 1.45 -5.90
N TYR A 33 3.55 1.33 -6.91
CA TYR A 33 3.28 0.55 -8.11
C TYR A 33 3.41 -0.96 -7.88
N PHE A 34 2.64 -1.74 -8.64
CA PHE A 34 2.66 -3.20 -8.59
C PHE A 34 4.04 -3.76 -8.91
N GLU A 35 4.75 -3.18 -9.88
CA GLU A 35 6.12 -3.58 -10.24
C GLU A 35 7.08 -3.54 -9.03
N GLU A 36 6.99 -2.50 -8.20
CA GLU A 36 7.81 -2.36 -6.99
C GLU A 36 7.47 -3.43 -5.94
N ILE A 37 6.19 -3.80 -5.84
CA ILE A 37 5.71 -4.83 -4.91
C ILE A 37 6.13 -6.22 -5.42
N ASP A 38 5.95 -6.48 -6.71
CA ASP A 38 6.27 -7.74 -7.36
C ASP A 38 7.77 -8.05 -7.25
N GLU A 39 8.65 -7.07 -7.51
CA GLU A 39 10.09 -7.23 -7.31
C GLU A 39 10.44 -7.54 -5.85
N LYS A 40 9.76 -6.89 -4.90
CA LYS A 40 10.09 -7.00 -3.47
C LYS A 40 9.58 -8.29 -2.83
N PHE A 41 8.40 -8.75 -3.20
CA PHE A 41 7.69 -9.84 -2.53
C PHE A 41 7.59 -11.12 -3.38
N ASP A 42 8.15 -11.12 -4.58
CA ASP A 42 8.07 -12.24 -5.54
C ASP A 42 6.60 -12.58 -5.84
N THR A 43 5.86 -11.55 -6.26
CA THR A 43 4.43 -11.62 -6.62
C THR A 43 4.18 -11.27 -8.08
N GLU A 44 2.94 -11.45 -8.54
CA GLU A 44 2.48 -11.04 -9.87
C GLU A 44 1.09 -10.41 -9.74
N LEU A 45 1.03 -9.21 -9.18
CA LEU A 45 -0.22 -8.56 -8.77
C LEU A 45 -1.14 -8.19 -9.93
N SER A 46 -0.58 -7.92 -11.10
CA SER A 46 -1.35 -7.67 -12.32
C SER A 46 -2.20 -8.88 -12.75
N GLU A 47 -1.81 -10.09 -12.35
CA GLU A 47 -2.52 -11.33 -12.66
C GLU A 47 -3.30 -11.90 -11.46
N ASP A 48 -3.11 -11.38 -10.24
CA ASP A 48 -3.77 -11.86 -9.01
C ASP A 48 -4.70 -10.81 -8.39
N ALA A 49 -5.86 -10.59 -9.01
CA ALA A 49 -6.87 -9.65 -8.53
C ALA A 49 -7.40 -9.97 -7.10
N GLU A 50 -7.40 -11.24 -6.70
CA GLU A 50 -7.75 -11.63 -5.32
C GLU A 50 -6.73 -11.09 -4.34
N MET A 51 -5.44 -11.22 -4.65
CA MET A 51 -4.36 -10.69 -3.83
C MET A 51 -4.40 -9.16 -3.74
N VAL A 52 -4.64 -8.47 -4.87
CA VAL A 52 -4.79 -7.01 -4.90
C VAL A 52 -5.92 -6.54 -3.98
N GLU A 53 -7.07 -7.22 -4.05
CA GLU A 53 -8.23 -6.93 -3.21
C GLU A 53 -7.90 -7.13 -1.72
N MET A 54 -7.22 -8.22 -1.38
CA MET A 54 -6.82 -8.53 0.00
C MET A 54 -5.84 -7.50 0.56
N ILE A 55 -4.86 -7.06 -0.25
CA ILE A 55 -3.93 -6.00 0.13
C ILE A 55 -4.69 -4.70 0.36
N ARG A 56 -5.62 -4.33 -0.55
CA ARG A 56 -6.42 -3.11 -0.37
C ARG A 56 -7.20 -3.13 0.95
N TYR A 57 -7.91 -4.23 1.25
CA TYR A 57 -8.63 -4.36 2.52
C TYR A 57 -7.70 -4.31 3.73
N ALA A 58 -6.51 -4.90 3.65
CA ALA A 58 -5.53 -4.84 4.74
C ALA A 58 -5.01 -3.41 4.95
N ILE A 59 -4.87 -2.61 3.89
CA ILE A 59 -4.56 -1.17 3.99
C ILE A 59 -5.74 -0.40 4.62
N GLU A 60 -6.96 -0.59 4.14
CA GLU A 60 -8.18 0.05 4.67
C GLU A 60 -8.39 -0.26 6.16
N ALA A 61 -8.04 -1.46 6.61
CA ALA A 61 -8.13 -1.87 8.01
C ALA A 61 -7.22 -1.05 8.93
N GLN A 62 -6.21 -0.36 8.40
CA GLN A 62 -5.33 0.56 9.14
C GLN A 62 -5.90 1.98 9.19
N GLY A 63 -7.22 2.10 9.38
CA GLY A 63 -7.98 3.36 9.31
C GLY A 63 -7.60 4.43 10.34
N ASP A 64 -6.75 4.13 11.32
CA ASP A 64 -6.17 5.13 12.23
C ASP A 64 -5.01 5.92 11.59
N ILE A 65 -4.41 5.37 10.54
CA ILE A 65 -3.24 5.92 9.83
C ILE A 65 -3.64 6.31 8.40
N VAL A 66 -4.41 5.44 7.74
CA VAL A 66 -4.86 5.59 6.35
C VAL A 66 -6.22 6.26 6.35
N CYS A 67 -6.32 7.36 5.61
CA CYS A 67 -7.57 8.08 5.37
C CYS A 67 -8.38 7.43 4.25
N ASP A 68 -7.70 7.04 3.16
CA ASP A 68 -8.31 6.45 1.97
C ASP A 68 -7.26 5.65 1.18
N VAL A 69 -7.71 4.64 0.43
CA VAL A 69 -6.87 3.91 -0.52
C VAL A 69 -7.67 3.62 -1.77
N SER A 70 -7.05 3.87 -2.92
CA SER A 70 -7.60 3.58 -4.23
C SER A 70 -6.63 2.71 -5.02
N VAL A 71 -7.16 1.86 -5.91
CA VAL A 71 -6.34 1.06 -6.83
C VAL A 71 -6.65 1.52 -8.25
N TYR A 72 -5.67 2.09 -8.94
CA TYR A 72 -5.77 2.49 -10.34
C TYR A 72 -4.39 2.46 -10.99
N ASN A 73 -4.35 2.26 -12.31
CA ASN A 73 -3.11 2.22 -13.10
C ASN A 73 -1.99 1.36 -12.47
N GLU A 74 -2.36 0.17 -11.98
CA GLU A 74 -1.42 -0.78 -11.36
C GLU A 74 -0.65 -0.19 -10.18
N CYS A 75 -1.30 0.67 -9.38
CA CYS A 75 -0.75 1.12 -8.11
C CYS A 75 -1.79 1.16 -7.00
N PHE A 76 -1.30 1.03 -5.77
CA PHE A 76 -2.04 1.39 -4.57
C PHE A 76 -1.77 2.86 -4.26
N ASP A 77 -2.77 3.70 -4.49
CA ASP A 77 -2.74 5.11 -4.15
C ASP A 77 -3.26 5.31 -2.73
N VAL A 78 -2.35 5.59 -1.80
CA VAL A 78 -2.64 5.64 -0.37
C VAL A 78 -2.64 7.09 0.11
N ASN A 79 -3.76 7.51 0.69
CA ASN A 79 -3.91 8.77 1.41
C ASN A 79 -3.76 8.53 2.90
N LEU A 80 -2.74 9.13 3.51
CA LEU A 80 -2.46 9.06 4.94
C LEU A 80 -2.99 10.30 5.66
N TYR A 81 -3.33 10.15 6.94
CA TYR A 81 -3.49 11.32 7.79
C TYR A 81 -2.17 12.06 7.92
N THR A 82 -2.22 13.39 7.79
CA THR A 82 -1.04 14.27 7.76
C THR A 82 -0.18 14.17 9.02
N SER A 83 -0.76 13.79 10.17
CA SER A 83 -0.04 13.52 11.41
C SER A 83 0.99 12.38 11.32
N PHE A 84 0.89 11.53 10.29
CA PHE A 84 1.80 10.42 10.05
C PHE A 84 2.76 10.66 8.88
N CYS A 85 2.80 11.89 8.34
CA CYS A 85 3.60 12.25 7.18
C CYS A 85 4.79 13.12 7.61
N PRO A 86 5.97 12.54 7.88
CA PRO A 86 7.14 13.26 8.39
C PRO A 86 7.67 14.34 7.43
N LEU A 87 7.49 14.18 6.12
CA LEU A 87 8.01 15.10 5.09
C LEU A 87 6.95 16.11 4.61
N LEU A 88 5.81 16.21 5.31
CA LEU A 88 4.70 17.05 4.86
C LEU A 88 5.11 18.52 4.75
N GLY A 89 4.96 19.08 3.55
CA GLY A 89 5.31 20.48 3.28
C GLY A 89 6.81 20.76 3.12
N GLU A 90 7.65 19.72 3.09
CA GLU A 90 9.02 19.83 2.62
C GLU A 90 9.07 19.86 1.07
N GLU A 91 10.19 20.31 0.49
CA GLU A 91 10.39 20.30 -0.97
C GLU A 91 10.85 18.89 -1.40
N ALA A 92 10.22 18.35 -2.45
CA ALA A 92 10.46 17.02 -3.01
C ALA A 92 11.74 16.92 -3.87
#